data_AF-A0A1W6MSV0-F1
#
_entry.id   AF-A0A1W6MSV0-F1
#
_cell.length_a   1.000
_cell.length_b   1.000
_cell.length_c   1.000
_cell.angle_alpha   90.00
_cell.angle_beta   90.00
_cell.angle_gamma   90.00
#
_symmetry.space_group_name_H-M   'P 1'
#
loop_
_entity.id
_entity.type
_entity.pdbx_description
1 polymer ?
#
loop_
_entity_poly.entity_id
_entity_poly.type
_entity_poly.pdbx_seq_one_letter_code
_entity_poly.pdbx_strand_id
1 'polypeptide(L)'
;MQTALAHCRDPRRLFEDLGPIRALAALGMFAGGFAAPLVGPPLTAAFLWRALFGDLLHPRDGFELALTTIWCSLALGGLLASFCPILLGMRRAGLQKLAPALLAAPAWQAMQSAAAWRALCELRSQPYLWRKTEHGLARRAEEAGL
;
A
#
# COMPACT_ATOMS: atom_id res chain seq x y z
N MET A 1 9.40 -3.21 6.96
CA MET A 1 10.62 -3.79 6.36
C MET A 1 11.48 -4.52 7.40
N GLN A 2 11.91 -3.87 8.50
CA GLN A 2 12.71 -4.50 9.57
C GLN A 2 12.05 -5.76 10.16
N THR A 3 10.74 -5.71 10.46
CA THR A 3 9.97 -6.88 10.95
C THR A 3 10.06 -8.04 9.97
N ALA A 4 9.88 -7.79 8.67
CA ALA A 4 9.98 -8.81 7.64
C ALA A 4 11.41 -9.40 7.58
N LEU A 5 12.45 -8.56 7.65
CA LEU A 5 13.85 -9.01 7.67
C LEU A 5 14.18 -9.87 8.89
N ALA A 6 13.65 -9.52 10.07
CA ALA A 6 13.85 -10.30 11.28
C ALA A 6 13.20 -11.69 11.16
N HIS A 7 11.96 -11.75 10.69
CA HIS A 7 11.24 -13.02 10.50
C HIS A 7 11.76 -13.86 9.33
N CYS A 8 12.30 -13.23 8.29
CA CYS A 8 12.85 -13.94 7.12
C CYS A 8 14.34 -14.27 7.26
N ARG A 9 14.96 -14.01 8.42
CA ARG A 9 16.37 -14.35 8.66
C ARG A 9 16.61 -15.86 8.61
N ASP A 10 15.62 -16.64 9.05
CA ASP A 10 15.58 -18.09 8.92
C ASP A 10 14.24 -18.51 8.29
N PRO A 11 14.16 -18.58 6.96
CA PRO A 11 12.93 -18.92 6.28
C PRO A 11 12.51 -20.37 6.56
N ARG A 12 13.43 -21.28 6.91
CA ARG A 12 13.05 -22.67 7.22
C ARG A 12 12.25 -22.69 8.51
N ARG A 13 12.77 -22.04 9.54
CA ARG A 13 12.08 -21.90 10.83
C ARG A 13 10.74 -21.18 10.70
N LEU A 14 10.64 -20.15 9.86
CA LEU A 14 9.36 -19.49 9.57
C LEU A 14 8.30 -20.46 9.04
N PHE A 15 8.69 -21.37 8.13
CA PHE A 15 7.78 -22.37 7.56
C PHE A 15 7.48 -23.52 8.54
N GLU A 16 8.43 -23.90 9.38
CA GLU A 16 8.23 -24.89 10.44
C GLU A 16 7.27 -24.37 11.52
N ASP A 17 7.42 -23.12 11.96
CA ASP A 17 6.62 -22.52 13.03
C ASP A 17 5.18 -22.20 12.59
N LEU A 18 4.99 -21.73 11.35
CA LEU A 18 3.67 -21.31 10.83
C LEU A 18 2.98 -22.38 10.00
N GLY A 19 3.72 -23.33 9.45
CA GLY A 19 3.28 -24.17 8.33
C GLY A 19 3.26 -23.41 7.00
N PRO A 20 3.25 -24.12 5.86
CA PRO A 20 3.52 -23.52 4.54
C PRO A 20 2.49 -22.46 4.12
N ILE A 21 1.20 -22.71 4.35
CA ILE A 21 0.14 -21.80 3.93
C ILE A 21 0.22 -20.47 4.69
N ARG A 22 0.38 -20.52 6.02
CA ARG A 22 0.45 -19.33 6.86
C ARG A 22 1.76 -18.58 6.65
N ALA A 23 2.87 -19.30 6.42
CA ALA A 23 4.15 -18.69 6.05
C ALA A 23 4.03 -17.91 4.73
N LEU A 24 3.43 -18.50 3.69
CA LEU A 24 3.17 -17.79 2.42
C LEU A 24 2.26 -16.58 2.61
N ALA A 25 1.21 -16.68 3.43
CA ALA A 25 0.35 -15.55 3.74
C ALA A 25 1.12 -14.42 4.46
N ALA A 26 1.96 -14.76 5.45
CA ALA A 26 2.80 -13.79 6.15
C ALA A 26 3.81 -13.11 5.21
N LEU A 27 4.46 -13.87 4.33
CA LEU A 27 5.34 -13.34 3.30
C LEU A 27 4.59 -12.39 2.35
N GLY A 28 3.38 -12.77 1.92
CA GLY A 28 2.51 -11.91 1.10
C GLY A 28 2.13 -10.61 1.81
N MET A 29 1.79 -10.67 3.10
CA MET A 29 1.49 -9.48 3.91
C MET A 29 2.71 -8.57 4.06
N PHE A 30 3.89 -9.14 4.31
CA PHE A 30 5.13 -8.38 4.39
C PHE A 30 5.43 -7.70 3.05
N ALA A 31 5.47 -8.49 1.97
CA ALA A 31 5.74 -8.01 0.62
C ALA A 31 4.76 -6.89 0.24
N GLY A 32 3.45 -7.12 0.38
CA GLY A 32 2.42 -6.12 0.10
C GLY A 32 2.58 -4.86 0.95
N GLY A 33 2.90 -5.00 2.23
CA GLY A 33 3.01 -3.88 3.18
C GLY A 33 4.10 -2.86 2.84
N PHE A 34 5.17 -3.25 2.14
CA PHE A 34 6.19 -2.31 1.67
C PHE A 34 6.24 -2.12 0.15
N ALA A 35 5.88 -3.12 -0.65
CA ALA A 35 5.87 -3.00 -2.11
C ALA A 35 4.77 -2.04 -2.59
N ALA A 36 3.58 -2.10 -1.99
CA ALA A 36 2.47 -1.22 -2.35
C ALA A 36 2.82 0.28 -2.21
N PRO A 37 3.34 0.78 -1.08
CA PRO A 37 3.75 2.18 -0.99
C PRO A 37 4.99 2.50 -1.84
N LEU A 38 5.96 1.60 -2.01
CA LEU A 38 7.14 1.88 -2.83
C LEU A 38 6.81 2.04 -4.32
N VAL A 39 5.98 1.15 -4.86
CA VAL A 39 5.78 0.98 -6.30
C VAL A 39 4.41 1.45 -6.77
N GLY A 40 3.40 1.44 -5.88
CA GLY A 40 2.01 1.80 -6.19
C GLY A 40 1.87 3.18 -6.83
N PRO A 41 2.19 4.30 -6.13
CA PRO A 41 2.02 5.63 -6.72
C PRO A 41 2.84 5.88 -8.00
N PRO A 42 4.11 5.44 -8.13
CA PRO A 42 4.81 5.49 -9.41
C PRO A 42 4.10 4.74 -10.54
N LEU A 43 3.59 3.52 -10.28
CA LEU A 43 2.84 2.75 -11.28
C LEU A 43 1.50 3.40 -11.63
N THR A 44 0.78 3.94 -10.64
CA THR A 44 -0.46 4.68 -10.89
C THR A 44 -0.18 5.92 -11.72
N ALA A 45 0.89 6.67 -11.45
CA ALA A 45 1.29 7.82 -12.26
C ALA A 45 1.65 7.40 -13.70
N ALA A 46 2.41 6.30 -13.88
CA ALA A 46 2.73 5.77 -15.19
C ALA A 46 1.47 5.31 -15.95
N PHE A 47 0.54 4.64 -15.28
CA PHE A 47 -0.74 4.24 -15.85
C PHE A 47 -1.56 5.45 -16.30
N LEU A 48 -1.71 6.47 -15.44
CA LEU A 48 -2.45 7.69 -15.77
C LEU A 48 -1.79 8.45 -16.93
N TRP A 49 -0.46 8.55 -16.95
CA TRP A 49 0.27 9.15 -18.05
C TRP A 49 -0.02 8.44 -19.38
N ARG A 50 0.07 7.10 -19.39
CA ARG A 50 -0.23 6.30 -20.58
C ARG A 50 -1.70 6.36 -20.98
N ALA A 51 -2.61 6.46 -20.03
CA ALA A 51 -4.04 6.59 -20.29
C ALA A 51 -4.41 7.95 -20.90
N LEU A 52 -3.76 9.03 -20.47
CA LEU A 52 -4.07 10.40 -20.90
C LEU A 52 -3.31 10.83 -22.16
N PHE A 53 -2.04 10.43 -22.27
CA PHE A 53 -1.13 10.92 -23.31
C PHE A 53 -0.55 9.81 -24.18
N GLY A 54 -0.81 8.55 -23.84
CA GLY A 54 -0.18 7.40 -24.47
C GLY A 54 -1.12 6.58 -25.35
N ASP A 55 -0.62 5.40 -25.69
CA ASP A 55 -1.22 4.40 -26.56
C ASP A 55 -2.05 3.36 -25.81
N LEU A 56 -2.32 3.56 -24.52
CA LEU A 56 -2.84 2.51 -23.65
C LEU A 56 -4.11 1.84 -24.21
N LEU A 57 -4.98 2.60 -24.87
CA LEU A 57 -6.23 2.10 -25.45
C LEU A 57 -6.15 1.82 -26.96
N HIS A 58 -4.98 1.95 -27.58
CA HIS A 58 -4.76 1.74 -29.01
C HIS A 58 -3.63 0.74 -29.28
N PRO A 59 -3.77 -0.53 -28.84
CA PRO A 59 -2.77 -1.56 -29.09
C PRO A 59 -2.67 -1.89 -30.58
N ARG A 60 -1.44 -2.04 -31.09
CA ARG A 60 -1.12 -2.28 -32.51
C ARG A 60 -0.89 -3.76 -32.83
N ASP A 61 -0.50 -4.53 -31.83
CA ASP A 61 -0.25 -5.96 -31.95
C ASP A 61 -0.78 -6.75 -30.73
N GLY A 62 -0.65 -8.08 -30.79
CA GLY A 62 -1.11 -8.96 -29.72
C GLY A 62 -0.35 -8.79 -28.40
N PHE A 63 0.91 -8.33 -28.45
CA PHE A 63 1.72 -8.12 -27.25
C PHE A 63 1.30 -6.85 -26.51
N GLU A 64 1.10 -5.74 -27.23
CA GLU A 64 0.56 -4.51 -26.69
C GLU A 64 -0.84 -4.71 -26.11
N LEU A 65 -1.69 -5.52 -26.77
CA LEU A 65 -3.01 -5.86 -26.25
C LEU A 65 -2.93 -6.59 -24.90
N ALA A 66 -2.01 -7.54 -24.77
CA ALA A 66 -1.78 -8.26 -23.52
C ALA A 66 -1.28 -7.32 -22.41
N LEU A 67 -0.33 -6.43 -22.74
CA LEU A 67 0.18 -5.42 -21.79
C LEU A 67 -0.91 -4.45 -21.33
N THR A 68 -1.71 -3.90 -22.25
CA THR A 68 -2.84 -3.03 -21.92
C THR A 68 -3.83 -3.73 -21.00
N THR A 69 -4.12 -5.01 -21.28
CA THR A 69 -5.03 -5.80 -20.43
C THR A 69 -4.46 -5.93 -19.02
N ILE A 70 -3.17 -6.25 -18.87
CA ILE A 70 -2.51 -6.33 -17.55
C ILE A 70 -2.59 -4.99 -16.81
N TRP A 71 -2.29 -3.87 -17.49
CA TRP A 71 -2.37 -2.53 -16.91
C TRP A 71 -3.79 -2.21 -16.41
N CYS A 72 -4.80 -2.44 -17.24
CA CYS A 72 -6.20 -2.17 -16.89
C CYS A 72 -6.70 -3.10 -15.77
N SER A 73 -6.36 -4.39 -15.82
CA SER A 73 -6.71 -5.35 -14.77
C SER A 73 -6.05 -4.99 -13.45
N LEU A 74 -4.77 -4.58 -13.46
CA LEU A 74 -4.07 -4.15 -12.26
C LEU A 74 -4.65 -2.85 -11.70
N ALA A 75 -4.98 -1.88 -12.55
CA ALA A 75 -5.61 -0.62 -12.12
C ALA A 75 -6.99 -0.86 -11.49
N LEU A 76 -7.84 -1.65 -12.15
CA LEU A 76 -9.17 -1.97 -11.64
C LEU A 76 -9.09 -2.81 -10.34
N GLY A 77 -8.26 -3.85 -10.34
CA GLY A 77 -8.06 -4.70 -9.17
C GLY A 77 -7.50 -3.90 -7.99
N GLY A 78 -6.52 -3.02 -8.23
CA GLY A 78 -5.96 -2.13 -7.22
C GLY A 78 -6.97 -1.14 -6.67
N LEU A 79 -7.83 -0.56 -7.52
CA LEU A 79 -8.90 0.33 -7.09
C LEU A 79 -9.89 -0.40 -6.18
N LEU A 80 -10.38 -1.57 -6.60
CA LEU A 80 -11.32 -2.37 -5.81
C LEU A 80 -10.69 -2.83 -4.49
N ALA A 81 -9.45 -3.32 -4.51
CA ALA A 81 -8.74 -3.75 -3.31
C ALA A 81 -8.49 -2.60 -2.32
N SER A 82 -8.30 -1.37 -2.82
CA SER A 82 -8.05 -0.19 -1.97
C SER A 82 -9.33 0.36 -1.33
N PHE A 83 -10.45 0.38 -2.06
CA PHE A 83 -11.67 1.04 -1.59
C PHE A 83 -12.72 0.07 -1.02
N CYS A 84 -12.89 -1.13 -1.56
CA CYS A 84 -13.94 -2.05 -1.12
C CYS A 84 -13.82 -2.45 0.37
N PRO A 85 -12.64 -2.85 0.88
CA PRO A 85 -12.50 -3.20 2.30
C PRO A 85 -12.77 -2.02 3.23
N ILE A 86 -12.31 -0.82 2.85
CA ILE A 86 -12.50 0.40 3.62
C ILE A 86 -13.99 0.75 3.69
N LEU A 87 -14.68 0.77 2.55
CA LEU A 87 -16.11 1.06 2.47
C LEU A 87 -16.93 0.02 3.25
N LEU A 88 -16.60 -1.27 3.15
CA LEU A 88 -17.26 -2.32 3.91
C LEU A 88 -17.03 -2.15 5.42
N GLY A 89 -15.80 -1.82 5.83
CA GLY A 89 -15.46 -1.50 7.21
C GLY A 89 -16.25 -0.30 7.74
N MET A 90 -16.33 0.78 6.96
CA MET A 90 -17.11 1.98 7.30
C MET A 90 -18.60 1.67 7.46
N ARG A 91 -19.18 0.84 6.60
CA ARG A 91 -20.57 0.41 6.72
C ARG A 91 -20.80 -0.40 7.99
N ARG A 92 -19.93 -1.36 8.30
CA ARG A 92 -20.01 -2.19 9.51
C ARG A 92 -19.83 -1.38 10.79
N ALA A 93 -19.02 -0.32 10.74
CA ALA A 93 -18.73 0.56 11.88
C ALA A 93 -19.67 1.78 11.98
N GLY A 94 -20.64 1.95 11.08
CA GLY A 94 -21.52 3.14 11.08
C GLY A 94 -20.84 4.47 10.71
N LEU A 95 -19.65 4.41 10.10
CA LEU A 95 -18.79 5.57 9.81
C LEU A 95 -18.99 6.17 8.41
N GLN A 96 -20.13 5.91 7.77
CA GLN A 96 -20.40 6.31 6.37
C GLN A 96 -20.29 7.82 6.15
N LYS A 97 -20.54 8.64 7.18
CA LYS A 97 -20.39 10.10 7.14
C LYS A 97 -18.94 10.53 6.80
N LEU A 98 -17.95 9.67 7.04
CA LEU A 98 -16.54 9.91 6.71
C LEU A 98 -16.18 9.55 5.26
N ALA A 99 -17.12 9.09 4.43
CA ALA A 99 -16.84 8.72 3.04
C ALA A 99 -16.15 9.83 2.22
N PRO A 100 -16.46 11.13 2.41
CA PRO A 100 -15.73 12.20 1.72
C PRO A 100 -14.23 12.23 2.03
N ALA A 101 -13.80 11.73 3.19
CA ALA A 101 -12.38 11.65 3.54
C ALA A 101 -11.59 10.72 2.60
N LEU A 102 -12.27 9.79 1.92
CA LEU A 102 -11.66 8.93 0.91
C LEU A 102 -11.14 9.70 -0.30
N LEU A 103 -11.63 10.93 -0.55
CA LEU A 103 -11.06 11.79 -1.58
C LEU A 103 -9.61 12.19 -1.28
N ALA A 104 -9.20 12.16 -0.01
CA ALA A 104 -7.82 12.38 0.39
C ALA A 104 -6.94 11.11 0.26
N ALA A 105 -7.51 9.96 -0.07
CA ALA A 105 -6.77 8.70 -0.16
C ALA A 105 -5.59 8.72 -1.17
N PRO A 106 -5.68 9.37 -2.35
CA PRO A 106 -4.54 9.47 -3.26
C PRO A 106 -3.39 10.27 -2.65
N ALA A 107 -3.69 11.41 -2.01
CA ALA A 107 -2.69 12.24 -1.34
C ALA A 107 -2.04 11.47 -0.18
N TRP A 108 -2.85 10.76 0.61
CA TRP A 108 -2.35 9.92 1.69
C TRP A 108 -1.44 8.79 1.19
N GLN A 109 -1.78 8.14 0.08
CA GLN A 109 -0.94 7.11 -0.56
C GLN A 109 0.40 7.68 -1.06
N ALA A 110 0.40 8.90 -1.62
CA ALA A 110 1.63 9.58 -2.01
C ALA A 110 2.54 9.85 -0.79
N MET A 111 1.96 10.30 0.33
CA MET A 111 2.70 10.49 1.59
C MET A 111 3.29 9.17 2.11
N GLN A 112 2.51 8.09 2.08
CA GLN A 112 2.95 6.75 2.46
C GLN A 112 4.11 6.27 1.58
N SER A 113 4.07 6.56 0.28
CA SER A 113 5.14 6.24 -0.66
C SER A 113 6.43 7.00 -0.36
N ALA A 114 6.34 8.31 -0.16
CA ALA A 114 7.48 9.12 0.23
C ALA A 114 8.12 8.62 1.54
N ALA A 115 7.29 8.28 2.53
CA ALA A 115 7.75 7.71 3.79
C ALA A 115 8.42 6.34 3.60
N ALA A 116 7.87 5.46 2.75
CA ALA A 116 8.43 4.15 2.46
C ALA A 116 9.77 4.22 1.74
N TRP A 117 9.92 5.11 0.75
CA TRP A 117 11.20 5.35 0.07
C TRP A 117 12.26 5.88 1.02
N ARG A 118 11.90 6.84 1.87
CA ARG A 118 12.80 7.34 2.92
C ARG A 118 13.21 6.22 3.87
N ALA A 119 12.26 5.43 4.35
CA ALA A 119 12.53 4.31 5.25
C ALA A 119 13.43 3.25 4.59
N LEU A 120 13.29 3.01 3.29
CA LEU A 120 14.16 2.09 2.54
C LEU A 120 15.61 2.59 2.49
N CYS A 121 15.81 3.88 2.20
CA CYS A 121 17.14 4.51 2.20
C CYS A 121 17.76 4.53 3.61
N GLU A 122 16.96 4.83 4.63
CA GLU A 122 17.39 4.81 6.03
C GLU A 122 17.72 3.39 6.49
N LEU A 123 16.95 2.38 6.09
CA LEU A 123 17.23 0.99 6.43
C LEU A 123 18.58 0.51 5.90
N ARG A 124 18.99 0.98 4.72
CA ARG A 124 20.30 0.65 4.13
C ARG A 124 21.47 1.30 4.87
N SER A 125 21.32 2.55 5.28
CA SER A 125 22.40 3.37 5.85
C SER A 125 22.45 3.35 7.39
N GLN A 126 21.29 3.24 8.02
CA GLN A 126 21.06 3.30 9.46
C GLN A 126 19.98 2.28 9.87
N PRO A 127 20.28 0.96 9.80
CA PRO A 127 19.29 -0.10 9.96
C PRO A 127 18.61 -0.16 11.33
N TYR A 128 19.14 0.54 12.34
CA TYR A 128 18.59 0.63 13.69
C TYR A 128 17.91 1.98 13.98
N LEU A 129 17.89 2.90 13.01
CA LEU A 129 17.18 4.16 13.15
C LEU A 129 15.68 3.92 13.08
N TRP A 130 14.97 4.42 14.09
CA TRP A 130 13.52 4.37 14.15
C TRP A 130 12.98 5.76 14.45
N ARG A 131 12.47 6.44 13.43
CA ARG A 131 11.89 7.79 13.56
C ARG A 131 10.47 7.69 14.12
N LYS A 132 10.36 7.84 15.43
CA LYS A 132 9.06 8.01 16.10
C LYS A 132 8.55 9.41 15.85
N THR A 133 7.24 9.53 15.66
CA THR A 133 6.57 10.81 15.92
C THR A 133 6.57 11.07 17.42
N GLU A 134 6.65 12.34 17.81
CA GLU A 134 6.41 12.71 19.21
C GLU A 134 4.94 12.45 19.54
N HIS A 135 4.70 11.58 20.52
CA HIS A 135 3.35 11.26 20.97
C HIS A 135 2.93 12.27 22.05
N GLY A 136 1.63 12.61 22.10
CA GLY A 136 1.08 13.53 23.12
C GLY A 136 0.77 14.96 22.64
N LEU A 137 1.02 15.27 21.35
CA LEU A 137 0.67 16.57 20.76
C LEU A 137 -0.82 16.72 20.42
N ALA A 138 -1.57 15.61 20.36
CA ALA A 138 -3.02 15.64 20.24
C ALA A 138 -3.63 15.94 21.61
N ARG A 139 -3.89 17.23 21.87
CA ARG A 139 -4.63 17.70 23.05
C ARG A 139 -5.97 16.94 23.11
N ARG A 140 -6.23 16.20 24.20
CA ARG A 140 -7.51 15.53 24.41
C ARG A 140 -8.63 16.57 24.29
N ALA A 141 -9.45 16.46 23.25
CA ALA A 141 -10.70 17.21 23.15
C ALA A 141 -11.79 16.60 24.07
N GLU A 142 -11.40 16.07 25.23
CA GLU A 142 -12.33 15.54 26.25
C GLU A 142 -12.71 16.60 27.30
N GLU A 143 -12.08 17.79 27.29
CA GLU A 143 -12.38 18.86 28.26
C GLU A 143 -13.28 19.98 27.69
N ALA A 144 -13.62 19.94 26.40
CA ALA A 144 -14.62 20.83 25.81
C ALA A 144 -15.96 20.09 25.77
N GLY A 145 -16.68 20.11 26.90
CA GLY A 145 -17.97 19.43 27.07
C GLY A 145 -18.99 19.81 25.99
N LEU A 146 -19.21 18.87 25.06
CA LEU A 146 -20.40 18.75 24.23
C LEU A 146 -21.20 17.55 24.72
#